data_AF-A0A6J4X4I5-F1
#
_entry.id   AF-A0A6J4X4I5-F1
#
_cell.length_a   1.000
_cell.length_b   1.000
_cell.length_c   1.000
_cell.angle_alpha   90.00
_cell.angle_beta   90.00
_cell.angle_gamma   90.00
#
_symmetry.space_group_name_H-M   'P 1'
#
loop_
_entity.id
_entity.type
_entity.pdbx_description
1 polymer ?
#
loop_
_entity_poly.entity_id
_entity_poly.type
_entity_poly.pdbx_seq_one_letter_code
_entity_poly.pdbx_strand_id
1 'polypeptide(L)'
;MNTKENGKNDLAALDQLINEITIDAYGDDEGLWAFRQAFEDDVILPADAFVIGEPVSVAEIDYDGNERRGLTAKCRREDGSEHVVAASDVVFPEGSNGSLFLAAYRRWLGLEPHLSVTIEHTRRKRQHKAKDGDLDLSKPVELIILSVKERSARCRLLGSERVITLRASGLWDLVPGEIVTIKPRKQWRYAGHPYLSGEIESARLDVAALGLVPLRLGEFGMWDPKEHYWGEEDEPMDEWAKPIIARGPRPGFEMEQLLPGADPTDPFSDPITESNDLKDAGDRLQAIRILMELCQADLRCLDAHAHLGNFEFDSRPEKAIRHYEVGLRIGELSLGDDFGGVLHWGLIDNRPFLRCMHSYGLCLWRLGHFDDAEFIFERMLWLNPSDNQGVRFLIDDVREGTPWEEREFE
;
A
#
# COMPACT_ATOMS: atom_id res chain seq x y z
N MET A 1 -1.83 -4.38 -24.87
CA MET A 1 -3.02 -3.90 -25.61
C MET A 1 -4.22 -3.60 -24.69
N ASN A 2 -4.25 -4.08 -23.43
CA ASN A 2 -5.40 -3.99 -22.51
C ASN A 2 -5.57 -2.70 -21.68
N THR A 3 -4.55 -1.85 -21.47
CA THR A 3 -4.72 -0.59 -20.69
C THR A 3 -5.62 0.43 -21.39
N LYS A 4 -5.66 0.41 -22.73
CA LYS A 4 -6.59 1.22 -23.52
C LYS A 4 -8.02 0.69 -23.51
N GLU A 5 -8.22 -0.59 -23.18
CA GLU A 5 -9.54 -1.22 -23.11
C GLU A 5 -10.18 -1.07 -21.72
N ASN A 6 -9.40 -1.21 -20.63
CA ASN A 6 -9.90 -0.91 -19.27
C ASN A 6 -10.25 0.56 -19.08
N GLY A 7 -9.35 1.48 -19.47
CA GLY A 7 -9.67 2.91 -19.43
C GLY A 7 -10.86 3.26 -20.33
N LYS A 8 -11.09 2.55 -21.43
CA LYS A 8 -12.29 2.71 -22.26
C LYS A 8 -13.57 2.26 -21.55
N ASN A 9 -13.52 1.16 -20.80
CA ASN A 9 -14.66 0.65 -20.04
C ASN A 9 -15.01 1.58 -18.87
N ASP A 10 -14.01 2.12 -18.17
CA ASP A 10 -14.22 3.08 -17.07
C ASP A 10 -14.80 4.40 -17.58
N LEU A 11 -14.29 4.90 -18.72
CA LEU A 11 -14.85 6.07 -19.39
C LEU A 11 -16.29 5.82 -19.87
N ALA A 12 -16.59 4.63 -20.38
CA ALA A 12 -17.94 4.26 -20.81
C ALA A 12 -18.93 4.15 -19.64
N ALA A 13 -18.48 3.65 -18.49
CA ALA A 13 -19.28 3.62 -17.27
C ALA A 13 -19.58 5.04 -16.74
N LEU A 14 -18.59 5.95 -16.78
CA LEU A 14 -18.83 7.36 -16.49
C LEU A 14 -19.78 7.99 -17.49
N ASP A 15 -19.64 7.71 -18.79
CA ASP A 15 -20.56 8.25 -19.81
C ASP A 15 -22.00 7.77 -19.56
N GLN A 16 -22.18 6.52 -19.13
CA GLN A 16 -23.48 6.01 -18.72
C GLN A 16 -24.01 6.77 -17.50
N LEU A 17 -23.22 6.94 -16.44
CA LEU A 17 -23.61 7.68 -15.24
C LEU A 17 -23.95 9.15 -15.56
N ILE A 18 -23.18 9.80 -16.43
CA ILE A 18 -23.45 11.17 -16.88
C ILE A 18 -24.79 11.23 -17.62
N ASN A 19 -25.08 10.27 -18.49
CA ASN A 19 -26.36 10.21 -19.20
C ASN A 19 -27.54 9.95 -18.27
N GLU A 20 -27.34 9.14 -17.22
CA GLU A 20 -28.37 8.90 -16.19
C GLU A 20 -28.63 10.15 -15.37
N ILE A 21 -27.58 10.87 -14.95
CA ILE A 21 -27.70 12.15 -14.23
C ILE A 21 -28.37 13.21 -15.11
N THR A 22 -27.98 13.32 -16.36
CA THR A 22 -28.42 14.42 -17.25
C THR A 22 -29.61 14.06 -18.15
N ILE A 23 -30.31 12.95 -17.89
CA ILE A 23 -31.34 12.37 -18.77
C ILE A 23 -32.48 13.35 -19.13
N ASP A 24 -32.88 14.21 -18.18
CA ASP A 24 -33.94 15.20 -18.33
C ASP A 24 -33.42 16.65 -18.30
N ALA A 25 -32.09 16.86 -18.43
CA ALA A 25 -31.47 18.17 -18.39
C ALA A 25 -31.31 18.79 -19.79
N TYR A 26 -31.87 19.98 -19.99
CA TYR A 26 -31.74 20.78 -21.21
C TYR A 26 -30.79 21.97 -20.99
N GLY A 27 -29.54 21.80 -21.43
CA GLY A 27 -28.50 22.83 -21.33
C GLY A 27 -27.72 22.79 -20.02
N ASP A 28 -26.71 23.67 -19.92
CA ASP A 28 -25.69 23.59 -18.85
C ASP A 28 -26.27 23.89 -17.46
N ASP A 29 -27.23 24.81 -17.34
CA ASP A 29 -27.88 25.15 -16.07
C ASP A 29 -28.67 23.97 -15.48
N GLU A 30 -29.50 23.32 -16.29
CA GLU A 30 -30.27 22.15 -15.86
C GLU A 30 -29.33 20.95 -15.59
N GLY A 31 -28.24 20.82 -16.35
CA GLY A 31 -27.20 19.83 -16.09
C GLY A 31 -26.51 20.04 -14.75
N LEU A 32 -26.18 21.28 -14.39
CA LEU A 32 -25.60 21.62 -13.09
C LEU A 32 -26.55 21.33 -11.93
N TRP A 33 -27.84 21.64 -12.08
CA TRP A 33 -28.86 21.25 -11.10
C TRP A 33 -28.98 19.73 -10.94
N ALA A 34 -28.92 18.98 -12.04
CA ALA A 34 -28.97 17.53 -12.00
C ALA A 34 -27.75 16.93 -11.28
N PHE A 35 -26.54 17.43 -11.55
CA PHE A 35 -25.34 17.02 -10.81
C PHE A 35 -25.42 17.40 -9.33
N ARG A 36 -25.88 18.61 -8.99
CA ARG A 36 -26.10 19.01 -7.58
C ARG A 36 -27.00 17.99 -6.87
N GLN A 37 -28.11 17.62 -7.49
CA GLN A 37 -29.05 16.66 -6.91
C GLN A 37 -28.42 15.26 -6.77
N ALA A 38 -27.69 14.79 -7.78
CA ALA A 38 -26.97 13.51 -7.69
C ALA A 38 -25.95 13.48 -6.53
N PHE A 39 -25.24 14.59 -6.30
CA PHE A 39 -24.37 14.72 -5.13
C PHE A 39 -25.17 14.71 -3.81
N GLU A 40 -26.31 15.38 -3.75
CA GLU A 40 -27.18 15.41 -2.56
C GLU A 40 -27.77 14.03 -2.22
N ASP A 41 -28.13 13.25 -3.24
CA ASP A 41 -28.76 11.93 -3.08
C ASP A 41 -27.73 10.82 -2.74
N ASP A 42 -26.55 10.84 -3.35
CA ASP A 42 -25.61 9.71 -3.30
C ASP A 42 -24.31 9.96 -2.52
N VAL A 43 -24.02 11.21 -2.13
CA VAL A 43 -22.80 11.56 -1.36
C VAL A 43 -23.14 12.01 0.05
N ILE A 44 -22.72 11.22 1.03
CA ILE A 44 -22.94 11.50 2.46
C ILE A 44 -22.04 12.66 2.90
N LEU A 45 -22.62 13.84 3.14
CA LEU A 45 -21.94 15.01 3.68
C LEU A 45 -22.30 15.24 5.17
N PRO A 46 -21.37 15.75 6.00
CA PRO A 46 -20.04 16.20 5.65
C PRO A 46 -19.06 15.04 5.35
N ALA A 47 -18.25 15.18 4.31
CA ALA A 47 -17.27 14.20 3.88
C ALA A 47 -15.83 14.75 3.93
N ASP A 48 -14.87 13.89 4.22
CA ASP A 48 -13.45 14.23 4.17
C ASP A 48 -12.99 14.29 2.71
N ALA A 49 -12.23 15.34 2.35
CA ALA A 49 -11.67 15.54 1.01
C ALA A 49 -10.40 16.40 1.05
N PHE A 50 -9.80 16.63 -0.11
CA PHE A 50 -8.67 17.54 -0.29
C PHE A 50 -9.02 18.67 -1.27
N VAL A 51 -8.46 19.85 -1.07
CA VAL A 51 -8.48 20.95 -2.05
C VAL A 51 -7.04 21.42 -2.23
N ILE A 52 -6.48 21.27 -3.44
CA ILE A 52 -5.07 21.61 -3.73
C ILE A 52 -4.12 20.94 -2.71
N GLY A 53 -4.41 19.69 -2.33
CA GLY A 53 -3.64 18.92 -1.35
C GLY A 53 -3.87 19.28 0.13
N GLU A 54 -4.69 20.30 0.43
CA GLU A 54 -5.05 20.65 1.81
C GLU A 54 -6.30 19.87 2.26
N PRO A 55 -6.26 19.18 3.41
CA PRO A 55 -7.40 18.41 3.90
C PRO A 55 -8.52 19.36 4.36
N VAL A 56 -9.74 19.04 3.95
CA VAL A 56 -10.96 19.77 4.28
C VAL A 56 -12.10 18.80 4.59
N SER A 57 -13.08 19.29 5.34
CA SER A 57 -14.39 18.64 5.43
C SER A 57 -15.35 19.38 4.48
N VAL A 58 -15.79 18.71 3.43
CA VAL A 58 -16.82 19.23 2.51
C VAL A 58 -18.15 19.12 3.23
N ALA A 59 -18.72 20.26 3.57
CA ALA A 59 -20.00 20.34 4.26
C ALA A 59 -21.19 20.31 3.30
N GLU A 60 -20.99 20.80 2.07
CA GLU A 60 -22.05 21.00 1.09
C GLU A 60 -21.45 21.07 -0.32
N ILE A 61 -22.14 20.50 -1.30
CA ILE A 61 -21.93 20.76 -2.73
C ILE A 61 -23.20 21.43 -3.24
N ASP A 62 -23.06 22.60 -3.85
CA ASP A 62 -24.21 23.42 -4.24
C ASP A 62 -24.01 24.10 -5.59
N TYR A 63 -25.13 24.49 -6.19
CA TYR A 63 -25.17 25.28 -7.41
C TYR A 63 -25.95 26.58 -7.17
N ASP A 64 -25.31 27.73 -7.39
CA ASP A 64 -25.89 29.04 -7.11
C ASP A 64 -26.58 29.69 -8.33
N GLY A 65 -26.81 28.93 -9.40
CA GLY A 65 -27.39 29.40 -10.67
C GLY A 65 -26.41 30.16 -11.57
N ASN A 66 -25.10 30.09 -11.29
CA ASN A 66 -24.08 30.69 -12.14
C ASN A 66 -23.32 29.63 -12.96
N GLU A 67 -23.75 29.43 -14.20
CA GLU A 67 -23.15 28.46 -15.14
C GLU A 67 -21.62 28.59 -15.26
N ARG A 68 -21.07 29.81 -15.21
CA ARG A 68 -19.61 30.04 -15.31
C ARG A 68 -18.84 29.56 -14.09
N ARG A 69 -19.49 29.53 -12.92
CA ARG A 69 -18.90 29.06 -11.67
C ARG A 69 -19.05 27.54 -11.54
N GLY A 70 -20.12 26.99 -12.10
CA GLY A 70 -20.49 25.59 -11.94
C GLY A 70 -20.82 25.25 -10.48
N LEU A 71 -20.75 23.96 -10.14
CA LEU A 71 -20.88 23.49 -8.77
C LEU A 71 -19.76 24.03 -7.87
N THR A 72 -20.15 24.40 -6.65
CA THR A 72 -19.25 24.84 -5.59
C THR A 72 -19.28 23.86 -4.44
N ALA A 73 -18.16 23.76 -3.72
CA ALA A 73 -18.06 22.99 -2.49
C ALA A 73 -17.77 23.93 -1.32
N LYS A 74 -18.58 23.84 -0.27
CA LYS A 74 -18.33 24.53 0.99
C LYS A 74 -17.43 23.67 1.86
N CYS A 75 -16.19 24.09 2.01
CA CYS A 75 -15.13 23.34 2.66
C CYS A 75 -14.76 23.98 4.00
N ARG A 76 -14.67 23.19 5.06
CA ARG A 76 -14.21 23.61 6.38
C ARG A 76 -12.81 23.05 6.67
N ARG A 77 -11.87 23.91 7.06
CA ARG A 77 -10.50 23.52 7.45
C ARG A 77 -10.43 23.14 8.95
N GLU A 78 -9.32 22.53 9.37
CA GLU A 78 -9.10 22.11 10.76
C GLU A 78 -9.17 23.28 11.77
N ASP A 79 -8.77 24.49 11.36
CA ASP A 79 -8.83 25.70 12.19
C ASP A 79 -10.25 26.29 12.32
N GLY A 80 -11.25 25.67 11.68
CA GLY A 80 -12.65 26.09 11.69
C GLY A 80 -12.99 27.13 10.62
N SER A 81 -12.03 27.60 9.83
CA SER A 81 -12.32 28.48 8.69
C SER A 81 -13.15 27.76 7.63
N GLU A 82 -14.11 28.49 7.04
CA GLU A 82 -14.95 28.01 5.95
C GLU A 82 -14.61 28.76 4.66
N HIS A 83 -14.46 28.02 3.57
CA HIS A 83 -14.15 28.52 2.25
C HIS A 83 -15.04 27.85 1.22
N VAL A 84 -15.46 28.61 0.20
CA VAL A 84 -16.17 28.06 -0.96
C VAL A 84 -15.19 27.95 -2.10
N VAL A 85 -15.11 26.77 -2.70
CA VAL A 85 -14.21 26.46 -3.83
C VAL A 85 -15.00 25.83 -4.96
N ALA A 86 -14.43 25.76 -6.17
CA ALA A 86 -15.05 25.01 -7.25
C ALA A 86 -15.10 23.51 -6.87
N ALA A 87 -16.25 22.86 -7.06
CA ALA A 87 -16.38 21.45 -6.72
C ALA A 87 -15.38 20.58 -7.51
N SER A 88 -15.04 20.98 -8.74
CA SER A 88 -14.01 20.33 -9.56
C SER A 88 -12.63 20.29 -8.92
N ASP A 89 -12.30 21.22 -8.01
CA ASP A 89 -11.00 21.29 -7.34
C ASP A 89 -10.92 20.46 -6.06
N VAL A 90 -12.05 19.87 -5.66
CA VAL A 90 -12.13 18.93 -4.54
C VAL A 90 -11.58 17.58 -4.99
N VAL A 91 -10.98 16.82 -4.09
CA VAL A 91 -10.57 15.43 -4.33
C VAL A 91 -11.07 14.59 -3.17
N PHE A 92 -12.08 13.77 -3.43
CA PHE A 92 -12.57 12.79 -2.48
C PHE A 92 -11.66 11.54 -2.43
N PRO A 93 -11.68 10.77 -1.33
CA PRO A 93 -10.98 9.49 -1.24
C PRO A 93 -11.37 8.54 -2.38
N GLU A 94 -10.37 7.87 -2.96
CA GLU A 94 -10.58 6.89 -4.03
C GLU A 94 -11.54 5.79 -3.59
N GLY A 95 -12.48 5.40 -4.45
CA GLY A 95 -13.50 4.40 -4.17
C GLY A 95 -14.70 4.90 -3.37
N SER A 96 -14.73 6.18 -2.96
CA SER A 96 -15.93 6.79 -2.38
C SER A 96 -16.94 7.20 -3.46
N ASN A 97 -18.24 7.24 -3.11
CA ASN A 97 -19.25 7.83 -4.00
C ASN A 97 -18.87 9.26 -4.41
N GLY A 98 -18.34 10.06 -3.47
CA GLY A 98 -17.83 11.41 -3.76
C GLY A 98 -16.81 11.41 -4.90
N SER A 99 -15.89 10.43 -4.95
CA SER A 99 -14.91 10.32 -6.03
C SER A 99 -15.53 9.94 -7.37
N LEU A 100 -16.53 9.05 -7.38
CA LEU A 100 -17.24 8.62 -8.58
C LEU A 100 -18.05 9.76 -9.22
N PHE A 101 -18.90 10.42 -8.42
CA PHE A 101 -19.75 11.52 -8.90
C PHE A 101 -18.92 12.73 -9.31
N LEU A 102 -17.79 12.96 -8.63
CA LEU A 102 -16.86 14.01 -9.04
C LEU A 102 -16.12 13.68 -10.34
N ALA A 103 -15.74 12.43 -10.56
CA ALA A 103 -15.17 11.99 -11.83
C ALA A 103 -16.16 12.19 -12.99
N ALA A 104 -17.43 11.83 -12.79
CA ALA A 104 -18.51 12.07 -13.76
C ALA A 104 -18.71 13.57 -14.02
N TYR A 105 -18.77 14.39 -12.97
CA TYR A 105 -18.92 15.84 -13.08
C TYR A 105 -17.75 16.50 -13.83
N ARG A 106 -16.51 16.14 -13.49
CA ARG A 106 -15.30 16.63 -14.17
C ARG A 106 -15.32 16.26 -15.66
N ARG A 107 -15.66 15.01 -15.98
CA ARG A 107 -15.78 14.55 -17.36
C ARG A 107 -16.88 15.30 -18.12
N TRP A 108 -18.02 15.56 -17.50
CA TRP A 108 -19.10 16.35 -18.11
C TRP A 108 -18.65 17.78 -18.41
N LEU A 109 -17.83 18.40 -17.56
CA LEU A 109 -17.18 19.70 -17.82
C LEU A 109 -16.05 19.64 -18.88
N GLY A 110 -15.74 18.47 -19.42
CA GLY A 110 -14.60 18.27 -20.33
C GLY A 110 -13.23 18.29 -19.65
N LEU A 111 -13.19 18.13 -18.32
CA LEU A 111 -11.97 17.99 -17.53
C LEU A 111 -11.58 16.51 -17.39
N GLU A 112 -10.30 16.25 -17.12
CA GLU A 112 -9.81 14.91 -16.81
C GLU A 112 -10.53 14.34 -15.57
N PRO A 113 -11.20 13.17 -15.67
CA PRO A 113 -12.04 12.61 -14.60
C PRO A 113 -11.28 12.04 -13.41
N HIS A 114 -9.95 11.91 -13.49
CA HIS A 114 -9.13 11.22 -12.50
C HIS A 114 -9.60 9.78 -12.24
N LEU A 115 -9.81 9.01 -13.31
CA LEU A 115 -10.17 7.58 -13.32
C LEU A 115 -9.02 6.64 -12.86
N SER A 116 -8.13 7.13 -12.00
CA SER A 116 -6.88 6.49 -11.60
C SER A 116 -5.94 6.14 -12.78
N VAL A 117 -5.15 7.13 -13.23
CA VAL A 117 -3.86 6.87 -13.91
C VAL A 117 -2.80 7.81 -13.34
N THR A 118 -1.71 7.19 -12.90
CA THR A 118 -0.42 7.73 -12.44
C THR A 118 -0.48 8.64 -11.22
N ILE A 119 0.06 8.09 -10.14
CA ILE A 119 0.46 8.74 -8.90
C ILE A 119 1.15 10.08 -9.24
N GLU A 120 0.45 11.20 -9.03
CA GLU A 120 1.16 12.41 -8.63
C GLU A 120 1.74 12.09 -7.26
N HIS A 121 3.03 11.72 -7.27
CA HIS A 121 3.80 11.36 -6.07
C HIS A 121 3.57 12.42 -5.03
N THR A 122 2.86 12.00 -3.99
CA THR A 122 2.28 12.87 -3.00
C THR A 122 3.39 13.63 -2.31
N ARG A 123 3.45 14.95 -2.54
CA ARG A 123 3.91 15.89 -1.53
C ARG A 123 3.26 15.48 -0.22
N ARG A 124 4.05 15.03 0.76
CA ARG A 124 3.64 14.60 2.12
C ARG A 124 2.18 14.93 2.43
N LYS A 125 1.23 14.05 2.04
CA LYS A 125 -0.20 14.24 2.35
C LYS A 125 -0.30 14.41 3.87
N ARG A 126 -0.78 15.57 4.32
CA ARG A 126 -0.93 15.82 5.77
C ARG A 126 -1.98 14.85 6.31
N GLN A 127 -1.52 13.86 7.08
CA GLN A 127 -2.38 12.85 7.71
C GLN A 127 -3.37 13.49 8.68
N HIS A 128 -4.62 13.02 8.68
CA HIS A 128 -5.65 13.46 9.63
C HIS A 128 -5.18 13.14 11.06
N LYS A 129 -5.25 14.09 12.00
CA LYS A 129 -4.80 13.89 13.38
C LYS A 129 -5.94 13.34 14.25
N ALA A 130 -5.61 12.46 15.19
CA ALA A 130 -6.55 12.04 16.24
C ALA A 130 -7.00 13.23 17.12
N LYS A 131 -8.28 13.22 17.52
CA LYS A 131 -8.95 14.20 18.38
C LYS A 131 -9.21 13.61 19.78
N ASP A 132 -9.51 14.47 20.74
CA ASP A 132 -9.71 14.05 22.14
C ASP A 132 -10.90 13.10 22.35
N GLY A 133 -11.91 13.16 21.48
CA GLY A 133 -13.06 12.23 21.52
C GLY A 133 -12.84 10.89 20.82
N ASP A 134 -11.70 10.68 20.15
CA ASP A 134 -11.44 9.45 19.40
C ASP A 134 -10.96 8.29 20.27
N LEU A 135 -10.60 8.58 21.53
CA LEU A 135 -9.98 7.63 22.44
C LEU A 135 -10.74 7.58 23.75
N ASP A 136 -11.26 6.39 24.07
CA ASP A 136 -11.77 6.06 25.41
C ASP A 136 -10.62 5.48 26.24
N LEU A 137 -9.99 6.31 27.07
CA LEU A 137 -8.85 5.89 27.91
C LEU A 137 -9.25 4.90 29.02
N SER A 138 -10.53 4.56 29.18
CA SER A 138 -10.97 3.52 30.12
C SER A 138 -10.78 2.09 29.58
N LYS A 139 -10.46 1.95 28.29
CA LYS A 139 -10.31 0.67 27.60
C LYS A 139 -8.96 0.58 26.90
N PRO A 140 -8.48 -0.63 26.57
CA PRO A 140 -7.34 -0.79 25.67
C PRO A 140 -7.60 -0.13 24.32
N VAL A 141 -6.53 0.43 23.74
CA VAL A 141 -6.55 1.14 22.45
C VAL A 141 -5.70 0.35 21.46
N GLU A 142 -6.26 0.02 20.30
CA GLU A 142 -5.53 -0.64 19.23
C GLU A 142 -4.98 0.37 18.22
N LEU A 143 -3.70 0.24 17.90
CA LEU A 143 -2.98 1.15 17.01
C LEU A 143 -2.20 0.36 15.96
N ILE A 144 -2.23 0.82 14.72
CA ILE A 144 -1.36 0.34 13.64
C ILE A 144 -0.05 1.13 13.69
N ILE A 145 1.09 0.45 13.76
CA ILE A 145 2.41 1.08 13.71
C ILE A 145 2.70 1.52 12.28
N LEU A 146 3.01 2.81 12.09
CA LEU A 146 3.39 3.38 10.79
C LEU A 146 4.90 3.62 10.69
N SER A 147 5.52 4.05 11.79
CA SER A 147 6.97 4.16 11.90
C SER A 147 7.42 4.14 13.36
N VAL A 148 8.62 3.63 13.60
CA VAL A 148 9.23 3.57 14.93
C VAL A 148 10.45 4.50 14.98
N LYS A 149 10.53 5.29 16.04
CA LYS A 149 11.68 6.12 16.41
C LYS A 149 12.16 5.71 17.81
N GLU A 150 13.33 6.19 18.20
CA GLU A 150 13.99 5.83 19.46
C GLU A 150 13.06 5.83 20.70
N ARG A 151 12.18 6.82 20.83
CA ARG A 151 11.30 6.99 22.01
C ARG A 151 9.82 7.15 21.69
N SER A 152 9.44 6.95 20.43
CA SER A 152 8.06 7.17 19.99
C SER A 152 7.77 6.43 18.70
N ALA A 153 6.55 5.98 18.51
CA ALA A 153 6.06 5.49 17.23
C ALA A 153 5.01 6.44 16.65
N ARG A 154 5.01 6.62 15.33
CA ARG A 154 3.85 7.17 14.64
C ARG A 154 2.91 6.01 14.37
N CYS A 155 1.66 6.21 14.75
CA CYS A 155 0.65 5.16 14.66
C CYS A 155 -0.63 5.73 14.07
N ARG A 156 -1.47 4.84 13.55
CA ARG A 156 -2.83 5.13 13.12
C ARG A 156 -3.81 4.41 14.04
N LEU A 157 -4.94 5.02 14.35
CA LEU A 157 -6.00 4.34 15.11
C LEU A 157 -6.57 3.19 14.27
N LEU A 158 -6.76 2.01 14.85
CA LEU A 158 -7.39 0.91 14.14
C LEU A 158 -8.81 1.30 13.67
N GLY A 159 -9.16 1.01 12.41
CA GLY A 159 -10.45 1.38 11.81
C GLY A 159 -10.60 2.87 11.46
N SER A 160 -9.51 3.64 11.40
CA SER A 160 -9.54 5.07 11.10
C SER A 160 -8.26 5.52 10.37
N GLU A 161 -8.32 6.63 9.63
CA GLU A 161 -7.14 7.27 9.01
C GLU A 161 -6.42 8.25 9.95
N ARG A 162 -6.86 8.34 11.21
CA ARG A 162 -6.34 9.31 12.18
C ARG A 162 -5.03 8.86 12.80
N VAL A 163 -4.04 9.75 12.76
CA VAL A 163 -2.68 9.51 13.23
C VAL A 163 -2.45 10.08 14.63
N ILE A 164 -1.72 9.31 15.44
CA ILE A 164 -1.31 9.64 16.79
C ILE A 164 0.16 9.27 17.03
N THR A 165 0.79 9.92 18.00
CA THR A 165 2.14 9.56 18.45
C THR A 165 2.08 8.73 19.71
N LEU A 166 2.56 7.49 19.66
CA LEU A 166 2.66 6.63 20.83
C LEU A 166 4.01 6.84 21.52
N ARG A 167 4.00 6.95 22.85
CA ARG A 167 5.17 6.83 23.72
C ARG A 167 4.99 5.67 24.68
N ALA A 168 5.78 4.62 24.50
CA ALA A 168 5.80 3.44 25.36
C ALA A 168 7.23 2.90 25.47
N SER A 169 7.49 2.05 26.46
CA SER A 169 8.69 1.21 26.49
C SER A 169 8.56 0.07 25.49
N GLY A 170 9.68 -0.45 24.96
CA GLY A 170 9.68 -1.61 24.05
C GLY A 170 9.28 -1.30 22.61
N LEU A 171 9.17 -0.02 22.22
CA LEU A 171 8.81 0.35 20.85
C LEU A 171 9.82 -0.12 19.80
N TRP A 172 11.10 -0.25 20.17
CA TRP A 172 12.19 -0.63 19.27
C TRP A 172 12.08 -2.08 18.74
N ASP A 173 11.25 -2.89 19.41
CA ASP A 173 10.91 -4.27 19.00
C ASP A 173 9.73 -4.32 18.03
N LEU A 174 8.98 -3.24 17.83
CA LEU A 174 7.84 -3.20 16.91
C LEU A 174 8.29 -2.92 15.48
N VAL A 175 7.49 -3.37 14.52
CA VAL A 175 7.71 -3.09 13.10
C VAL A 175 6.51 -2.36 12.48
N PRO A 176 6.71 -1.49 11.48
CA PRO A 176 5.60 -0.90 10.74
C PRO A 176 4.67 -1.98 10.18
N GLY A 177 3.35 -1.76 10.25
CA GLY A 177 2.31 -2.70 9.82
C GLY A 177 1.73 -3.58 10.93
N GLU A 178 2.36 -3.64 12.12
CA GLU A 178 1.77 -4.36 13.26
C GLU A 178 0.66 -3.57 13.94
N ILE A 179 -0.31 -4.30 14.48
CA ILE A 179 -1.34 -3.79 15.38
C ILE A 179 -0.88 -4.04 16.81
N VAL A 180 -0.79 -2.97 17.59
CA VAL A 180 -0.47 -3.03 19.02
C VAL A 180 -1.69 -2.69 19.86
N THR A 181 -1.89 -3.48 20.91
CA THR A 181 -2.89 -3.19 21.95
C THR A 181 -2.20 -2.45 23.09
N ILE A 182 -2.66 -1.23 23.36
CA ILE A 182 -2.09 -0.34 24.36
C ILE A 182 -3.05 -0.19 25.52
N LYS A 183 -2.58 -0.41 26.74
CA LYS A 183 -3.26 0.06 27.95
C LYS A 183 -2.95 1.54 28.15
N PRO A 184 -3.90 2.45 27.87
CA PRO A 184 -3.63 3.87 27.89
C PRO A 184 -3.35 4.37 29.31
N ARG A 185 -2.39 5.28 29.45
CA ARG A 185 -2.10 6.01 30.69
C ARG A 185 -2.48 7.48 30.58
N LYS A 186 -2.05 8.14 29.50
CA LYS A 186 -2.28 9.58 29.30
C LYS A 186 -2.36 9.92 27.82
N GLN A 187 -3.33 10.76 27.48
CA GLN A 187 -3.37 11.48 26.21
C GLN A 187 -3.04 12.96 26.42
N TRP A 188 -2.34 13.57 25.47
CA TRP A 188 -2.11 15.02 25.45
C TRP A 188 -1.84 15.50 24.03
N ARG A 189 -1.84 16.83 23.83
CA ARG A 189 -1.38 17.46 22.59
C ARG A 189 -0.07 18.19 22.82
N TYR A 190 0.87 18.07 21.88
CA TYR A 190 2.12 18.82 21.87
C TYR A 190 2.37 19.37 20.47
N ALA A 191 2.58 20.69 20.36
CA ALA A 191 2.67 21.39 19.08
C ALA A 191 1.51 21.05 18.11
N GLY A 192 0.29 20.90 18.64
CA GLY A 192 -0.89 20.54 17.86
C GLY A 192 -0.95 19.09 17.37
N HIS A 193 -0.01 18.22 17.75
CA HIS A 193 -0.03 16.79 17.46
C HIS A 193 -0.56 15.99 18.65
N PRO A 194 -1.44 15.01 18.44
CA PRO A 194 -1.92 14.13 19.49
C PRO A 194 -0.84 13.12 19.89
N TYR A 195 -0.74 12.88 21.20
CA TYR A 195 0.14 11.91 21.82
C TYR A 195 -0.66 11.01 22.76
N LEU A 196 -0.28 9.74 22.78
CA LEU A 196 -0.73 8.75 23.74
C LEU A 196 0.50 8.14 24.41
N SER A 197 0.44 7.95 25.72
CA SER A 197 1.35 7.07 26.44
C SER A 197 0.59 5.92 27.08
N GLY A 198 1.26 4.79 27.22
CA GLY A 198 0.66 3.57 27.74
C GLY A 198 1.67 2.44 27.89
N GLU A 199 1.15 1.28 28.27
CA GLU A 199 1.88 0.00 28.26
C GLU A 199 1.43 -0.81 27.03
N ILE A 200 2.37 -1.45 26.34
CA ILE A 200 2.05 -2.38 25.26
C ILE A 200 1.65 -3.70 25.91
N GLU A 201 0.41 -4.14 25.69
CA GLU A 201 -0.09 -5.42 26.20
C GLU A 201 0.18 -6.56 25.21
N SER A 202 0.04 -6.29 23.91
CA SER A 202 0.33 -7.24 22.84
C SER A 202 0.63 -6.53 21.51
N ALA A 203 1.27 -7.27 20.60
CA ALA A 203 1.46 -6.89 19.20
C ALA A 203 1.10 -8.10 18.32
N ARG A 204 0.47 -7.85 17.18
CA ARG A 204 0.12 -8.87 16.19
C ARG A 204 0.15 -8.29 14.78
N LEU A 205 0.26 -9.17 13.79
CA LEU A 205 -0.06 -8.85 12.40
C LEU A 205 -1.48 -9.31 12.08
N ASP A 206 -2.29 -8.41 11.55
CA ASP A 206 -3.61 -8.71 10.99
C ASP A 206 -3.81 -7.78 9.79
N VAL A 207 -3.42 -8.27 8.61
CA VAL A 207 -3.37 -7.45 7.40
C VAL A 207 -4.76 -7.03 6.93
N ALA A 208 -5.79 -7.87 7.15
CA ALA A 208 -7.16 -7.52 6.81
C ALA A 208 -7.65 -6.33 7.66
N ALA A 209 -7.30 -6.29 8.94
CA ALA A 209 -7.66 -5.18 9.83
C ALA A 209 -6.88 -3.88 9.55
N LEU A 210 -5.82 -3.91 8.72
CA LEU A 210 -5.11 -2.71 8.30
C LEU A 210 -5.96 -1.84 7.34
N GLY A 211 -7.00 -2.37 6.71
CA GLY A 211 -7.84 -1.58 5.79
C GLY A 211 -7.07 -0.95 4.62
N LEU A 212 -6.04 -1.66 4.12
CA LEU A 212 -5.24 -1.22 2.98
C LEU A 212 -5.93 -1.58 1.67
N VAL A 213 -5.85 -0.69 0.68
CA VAL A 213 -6.23 -1.02 -0.70
C VAL A 213 -5.13 -1.90 -1.30
N PRO A 214 -5.43 -3.11 -1.80
CA PRO A 214 -4.43 -3.98 -2.43
C PRO A 214 -3.66 -3.27 -3.56
N LEU A 215 -2.40 -3.65 -3.77
CA LEU A 215 -1.61 -3.19 -4.94
C LEU A 215 -2.32 -3.62 -6.22
N ARG A 216 -2.33 -2.76 -7.25
CA ARG A 216 -2.85 -3.16 -8.56
C ARG A 216 -1.97 -4.25 -9.17
N LEU A 217 -2.58 -5.19 -9.89
CA LEU A 217 -1.89 -6.16 -10.73
C LEU A 217 -2.11 -5.82 -12.20
N GLY A 218 -1.03 -5.46 -12.90
CA GLY A 218 -1.03 -5.27 -14.34
C GLY A 218 -0.77 -6.59 -15.07
N GLU A 219 -1.62 -6.93 -16.04
CA GLU A 219 -1.41 -8.12 -16.88
C GLU A 219 -0.18 -7.96 -17.78
N PHE A 220 0.73 -8.94 -17.74
CA PHE A 220 1.92 -9.05 -18.57
C PHE A 220 1.91 -10.36 -19.38
N GLY A 221 0.97 -10.45 -20.30
CA GLY A 221 0.91 -11.54 -21.29
C GLY A 221 0.86 -12.95 -20.70
N MET A 222 1.28 -13.93 -21.49
CA MET A 222 1.37 -15.33 -21.09
C MET A 222 2.83 -15.71 -20.92
N TRP A 223 3.15 -16.31 -19.80
CA TRP A 223 4.39 -17.04 -19.58
C TRP A 223 4.25 -18.46 -20.12
N ASP A 224 5.14 -18.88 -21.02
CA ASP A 224 5.24 -20.25 -21.49
C ASP A 224 6.50 -20.94 -20.91
N PRO A 225 6.36 -22.05 -20.15
CA PRO A 225 7.52 -22.79 -19.65
C PRO A 225 8.49 -23.24 -20.75
N LYS A 226 8.02 -23.49 -21.98
CA LYS A 226 8.87 -23.95 -23.09
C LYS A 226 9.82 -22.87 -23.60
N GLU A 227 9.44 -21.60 -23.46
CA GLU A 227 10.25 -20.47 -23.92
C GLU A 227 11.19 -19.94 -22.83
N HIS A 228 10.87 -20.22 -21.57
CA HIS A 228 11.49 -19.56 -20.42
C HIS A 228 12.22 -20.50 -19.45
N TYR A 229 12.12 -21.82 -19.63
CA TYR A 229 12.96 -22.76 -18.90
C TYR A 229 14.34 -22.88 -19.57
N TRP A 230 15.41 -22.69 -18.79
CA TRP A 230 16.79 -22.62 -19.27
C TRP A 230 17.59 -23.92 -19.02
N GLY A 231 16.94 -25.08 -19.07
CA GLY A 231 17.64 -26.38 -19.05
C GLY A 231 18.24 -26.70 -20.42
N GLU A 232 19.36 -27.42 -20.46
CA GLU A 232 19.90 -27.93 -21.72
C GLU A 232 18.99 -29.03 -22.29
N GLU A 233 18.83 -29.11 -23.62
CA GLU A 233 17.92 -30.07 -24.28
C GLU A 233 18.22 -31.55 -23.92
N ASP A 234 19.49 -31.83 -23.56
CA ASP A 234 19.98 -33.18 -23.24
C ASP A 234 20.09 -33.46 -21.73
N GLU A 235 19.80 -32.48 -20.86
CA GLU A 235 19.85 -32.65 -19.41
C GLU A 235 18.49 -33.08 -18.83
N PRO A 236 18.47 -34.04 -17.88
CA PRO A 236 17.24 -34.41 -17.22
C PRO A 236 16.71 -33.24 -16.39
N MET A 237 15.43 -32.93 -16.58
CA MET A 237 14.75 -31.86 -15.86
C MET A 237 14.70 -32.13 -14.37
N ASP A 238 15.10 -31.13 -13.58
CA ASP A 238 15.07 -31.21 -12.11
C ASP A 238 13.67 -31.54 -11.58
N GLU A 239 13.58 -32.33 -10.51
CA GLU A 239 12.31 -32.78 -9.93
C GLU A 239 11.41 -31.60 -9.51
N TRP A 240 11.99 -30.50 -9.00
CA TRP A 240 11.25 -29.30 -8.62
C TRP A 240 10.56 -28.62 -9.82
N ALA A 241 11.17 -28.67 -11.01
CA ALA A 241 10.70 -27.97 -12.20
C ALA A 241 9.59 -28.73 -12.93
N LYS A 242 9.57 -30.06 -12.83
CA LYS A 242 8.59 -30.93 -13.49
C LYS A 242 7.13 -30.53 -13.29
N PRO A 243 6.61 -30.34 -12.07
CA PRO A 243 5.21 -29.97 -11.87
C PRO A 243 4.89 -28.57 -12.42
N ILE A 244 5.83 -27.62 -12.32
CA ILE A 244 5.67 -26.25 -12.80
C ILE A 244 5.59 -26.21 -14.33
N ILE A 245 6.42 -27.01 -15.01
CA ILE A 245 6.43 -27.10 -16.47
C ILE A 245 5.22 -27.88 -16.98
N ALA A 246 4.83 -28.95 -16.29
CA ALA A 246 3.62 -29.72 -16.60
C ALA A 246 2.34 -28.88 -16.50
N ARG A 247 2.31 -27.85 -15.65
CA ARG A 247 1.19 -26.90 -15.55
C ARG A 247 0.92 -26.14 -16.85
N GLY A 248 1.95 -25.96 -17.69
CA GLY A 248 1.86 -25.27 -18.97
C GLY A 248 1.80 -23.73 -18.83
N PRO A 249 1.37 -23.05 -19.89
CA PRO A 249 1.34 -21.60 -19.93
C PRO A 249 0.44 -20.97 -18.86
N ARG A 250 0.89 -19.85 -18.29
CA ARG A 250 0.17 -19.11 -17.22
C ARG A 250 0.22 -17.60 -17.47
N PRO A 251 -0.81 -16.84 -17.05
CA PRO A 251 -0.77 -15.38 -17.16
C PRO A 251 0.34 -14.79 -16.28
N GLY A 252 1.12 -13.88 -16.85
CA GLY A 252 2.12 -13.10 -16.12
C GLY A 252 1.52 -11.80 -15.60
N PHE A 253 2.03 -11.30 -14.47
CA PHE A 253 1.58 -10.05 -13.87
C PHE A 253 2.76 -9.21 -13.36
N GLU A 254 2.55 -7.89 -13.34
CA GLU A 254 3.41 -6.90 -12.68
C GLU A 254 2.61 -6.20 -11.57
N MET A 255 3.15 -6.21 -10.35
CA MET A 255 2.57 -5.46 -9.23
C MET A 255 2.76 -3.95 -9.41
N GLU A 256 1.86 -3.16 -8.83
CA GLU A 256 2.03 -1.71 -8.75
C GLU A 256 3.30 -1.33 -7.98
N GLN A 257 4.11 -0.45 -8.56
CA GLN A 257 5.20 0.20 -7.84
C GLN A 257 4.66 1.27 -6.88
N LEU A 258 5.01 1.15 -5.59
CA LEU A 258 4.77 2.20 -4.60
C LEU A 258 6.08 2.67 -3.97
N LEU A 259 6.45 3.88 -4.36
CA LEU A 259 7.65 4.57 -3.89
C LEU A 259 7.27 5.96 -3.35
N PRO A 260 6.68 6.03 -2.13
CA PRO A 260 6.31 7.31 -1.54
C PRO A 260 7.56 8.16 -1.31
N GLY A 261 7.49 9.47 -1.51
CA GLY A 261 8.62 10.37 -1.24
C GLY A 261 9.67 10.49 -2.35
N ALA A 262 9.56 9.74 -3.45
CA ALA A 262 10.28 10.06 -4.68
C ALA A 262 9.91 11.48 -5.15
N ASP A 263 10.90 12.27 -5.57
CA ASP A 263 10.70 13.60 -6.13
C ASP A 263 10.12 13.46 -7.54
N PRO A 264 8.88 13.92 -7.80
CA PRO A 264 8.25 13.80 -9.12
C PRO A 264 8.97 14.63 -10.20
N THR A 265 9.84 15.55 -9.81
CA THR A 265 10.60 16.41 -10.73
C THR A 265 12.00 15.90 -11.05
N ASP A 266 12.47 14.90 -10.30
CA ASP A 266 13.75 14.24 -10.53
C ASP A 266 13.52 12.77 -10.91
N PRO A 267 13.70 12.39 -12.19
CA PRO A 267 13.47 11.02 -12.66
C PRO A 267 14.46 10.00 -12.08
N PHE A 268 15.50 10.45 -11.35
CA PHE A 268 16.45 9.60 -10.65
C PHE A 268 16.22 9.56 -9.13
N SER A 269 15.21 10.26 -8.63
CA SER A 269 14.88 10.22 -7.21
C SER A 269 14.31 8.86 -6.83
N ASP A 270 15.10 8.09 -6.09
CA ASP A 270 14.71 6.82 -5.53
C ASP A 270 15.14 6.76 -4.06
N PRO A 271 14.21 6.93 -3.10
CA PRO A 271 14.53 6.87 -1.68
C PRO A 271 14.99 5.47 -1.20
N ILE A 272 14.68 4.39 -1.92
CA ILE A 272 15.22 3.06 -1.61
C ILE A 272 16.70 3.02 -1.97
N THR A 273 17.06 3.51 -3.16
CA THR A 273 18.46 3.65 -3.57
C THR A 273 19.23 4.57 -2.62
N GLU A 274 18.66 5.73 -2.25
CA GLU A 274 19.26 6.64 -1.25
C GLU A 274 19.51 5.95 0.10
N SER A 275 18.55 5.14 0.58
CA SER A 275 18.70 4.36 1.80
C SER A 275 19.85 3.34 1.70
N ASN A 276 19.98 2.65 0.57
CA ASN A 276 21.07 1.69 0.34
C ASN A 276 22.43 2.39 0.24
N ASP A 277 22.53 3.52 -0.46
CA ASP A 277 23.77 4.30 -0.54
C ASP A 277 24.23 4.77 0.85
N LEU A 278 23.29 5.22 1.69
CA LEU A 278 23.59 5.58 3.09
C LEU A 278 24.01 4.38 3.93
N LYS A 279 23.38 3.22 3.74
CA LYS A 279 23.78 1.96 4.38
C LYS A 279 25.22 1.61 4.02
N ASP A 280 25.56 1.65 2.73
CA ASP A 280 26.88 1.30 2.21
C ASP A 280 27.96 2.31 2.65
N ALA A 281 27.57 3.58 2.82
CA ALA A 281 28.41 4.62 3.43
C ALA A 281 28.55 4.49 4.96
N GLY A 282 27.83 3.56 5.61
CA GLY A 282 27.86 3.31 7.04
C GLY A 282 26.89 4.17 7.87
N ASP A 283 26.08 5.02 7.25
CA ASP A 283 25.03 5.81 7.93
C ASP A 283 23.73 5.02 8.09
N ARG A 284 23.81 3.97 8.90
CA ARG A 284 22.70 3.06 9.20
C ARG A 284 21.47 3.79 9.75
N LEU A 285 21.66 4.84 10.56
CA LEU A 285 20.55 5.53 11.22
C LEU A 285 19.71 6.32 10.22
N GLN A 286 20.36 7.05 9.32
CA GLN A 286 19.67 7.80 8.28
C GLN A 286 19.04 6.89 7.23
N ALA A 287 19.72 5.80 6.85
CA ALA A 287 19.15 4.80 5.96
C ALA A 287 17.82 4.22 6.49
N ILE A 288 17.80 3.76 7.75
CA ILE A 288 16.59 3.23 8.40
C ILE A 288 15.51 4.31 8.51
N ARG A 289 15.91 5.56 8.80
CA ARG A 289 14.97 6.67 8.89
C ARG A 289 14.20 6.89 7.59
N ILE A 290 14.87 6.81 6.43
CA ILE A 290 14.20 6.92 5.13
C ILE A 290 13.14 5.83 5.00
N LEU A 291 13.50 4.56 5.23
CA LEU A 291 12.56 3.43 5.12
C LEU A 291 11.37 3.55 6.07
N MET A 292 11.61 4.03 7.31
CA MET A 292 10.55 4.32 8.27
C MET A 292 9.64 5.46 7.79
N GLU A 293 10.17 6.49 7.11
CA GLU A 293 9.38 7.55 6.49
C GLU A 293 8.55 7.02 5.30
N LEU A 294 9.08 6.05 4.54
CA LEU A 294 8.35 5.36 3.45
C LEU A 294 7.16 4.57 4.01
N CYS A 295 7.37 3.69 5.00
CA CYS A 295 6.28 2.94 5.64
C CYS A 295 5.25 3.87 6.28
N GLN A 296 5.69 5.01 6.83
CA GLN A 296 4.76 5.98 7.43
C GLN A 296 3.86 6.64 6.39
N ALA A 297 4.38 6.86 5.18
CA ALA A 297 3.65 7.46 4.08
C ALA A 297 2.69 6.45 3.44
N ASP A 298 3.14 5.22 3.18
CA ASP A 298 2.31 4.13 2.69
C ASP A 298 2.88 2.77 3.14
N LEU A 299 2.13 2.03 3.97
CA LEU A 299 2.52 0.70 4.43
C LEU A 299 2.65 -0.32 3.29
N ARG A 300 2.07 -0.03 2.12
CA ARG A 300 2.14 -0.87 0.92
C ARG A 300 3.47 -0.71 0.16
N CYS A 301 4.38 0.16 0.62
CA CYS A 301 5.75 0.19 0.13
C CYS A 301 6.51 -1.06 0.60
N LEU A 302 6.32 -2.18 -0.12
CA LEU A 302 6.88 -3.49 0.23
C LEU A 302 8.41 -3.45 0.29
N ASP A 303 9.05 -2.64 -0.55
CA ASP A 303 10.51 -2.56 -0.61
C ASP A 303 11.08 -1.96 0.68
N ALA A 304 10.36 -1.02 1.31
CA ALA A 304 10.75 -0.48 2.61
C ALA A 304 10.76 -1.58 3.68
N HIS A 305 9.76 -2.47 3.68
CA HIS A 305 9.72 -3.62 4.60
C HIS A 305 10.85 -4.61 4.33
N ALA A 306 11.11 -4.95 3.07
CA ALA A 306 12.23 -5.81 2.69
C ALA A 306 13.58 -5.23 3.17
N HIS A 307 13.83 -3.95 2.92
CA HIS A 307 15.09 -3.31 3.32
C HIS A 307 15.21 -3.12 4.84
N LEU A 308 14.11 -2.87 5.57
CA LEU A 308 14.12 -2.86 7.04
C LEU A 308 14.45 -4.24 7.61
N GLY A 309 13.92 -5.31 7.02
CA GLY A 309 14.27 -6.68 7.38
C GLY A 309 15.76 -6.97 7.17
N ASN A 310 16.33 -6.50 6.04
CA ASN A 310 17.76 -6.67 5.74
C ASN A 310 18.68 -6.05 6.81
N PHE A 311 18.25 -4.97 7.48
CA PHE A 311 19.02 -4.35 8.57
C PHE A 311 19.07 -5.17 9.86
N GLU A 312 18.17 -6.13 10.01
CA GLU A 312 18.07 -7.00 11.18
C GLU A 312 18.48 -8.45 10.86
N PHE A 313 18.39 -8.87 9.60
CA PHE A 313 18.55 -10.26 9.13
C PHE A 313 19.73 -11.00 9.77
N ASP A 314 20.93 -10.46 9.68
CA ASP A 314 22.15 -11.14 10.15
C ASP A 314 22.18 -11.31 11.68
N SER A 315 21.65 -10.34 12.41
CA SER A 315 21.83 -10.24 13.87
C SER A 315 20.64 -10.68 14.71
N ARG A 316 19.43 -10.55 14.15
CA ARG A 316 18.15 -10.67 14.85
C ARG A 316 17.09 -11.25 13.90
N PRO A 317 17.22 -12.53 13.48
CA PRO A 317 16.26 -13.16 12.58
C PRO A 317 14.81 -13.11 13.10
N GLU A 318 14.62 -13.15 14.43
CA GLU A 318 13.32 -13.02 15.11
C GLU A 318 12.65 -11.67 14.90
N LYS A 319 13.43 -10.63 14.60
CA LYS A 319 12.90 -9.30 14.24
C LYS A 319 12.82 -9.12 12.73
N ALA A 320 13.81 -9.63 11.99
CA ALA A 320 13.84 -9.56 10.53
C ALA A 320 12.61 -10.24 9.91
N ILE A 321 12.24 -11.42 10.43
CA ILE A 321 11.08 -12.17 9.95
C ILE A 321 9.80 -11.35 9.97
N ARG A 322 9.59 -10.54 11.02
CA ARG A 322 8.39 -9.70 11.18
C ARG A 322 8.31 -8.60 10.12
N HIS A 323 9.44 -7.99 9.75
CA HIS A 323 9.48 -7.03 8.64
C HIS A 323 9.12 -7.69 7.31
N TYR A 324 9.73 -8.84 7.00
CA TYR A 324 9.45 -9.55 5.76
C TYR A 324 8.01 -10.06 5.71
N GLU A 325 7.49 -10.55 6.83
CA GLU A 325 6.13 -11.04 6.94
C GLU A 325 5.11 -9.94 6.65
N VAL A 326 5.28 -8.75 7.24
CA VAL A 326 4.38 -7.62 6.93
C VAL A 326 4.36 -7.33 5.43
N GLY A 327 5.53 -7.20 4.79
CA GLY A 327 5.60 -6.92 3.36
C GLY A 327 5.00 -8.04 2.51
N LEU A 328 5.28 -9.30 2.86
CA LEU A 328 4.70 -10.47 2.19
C LEU A 328 3.17 -10.46 2.30
N ARG A 329 2.63 -10.39 3.53
CA ARG A 329 1.18 -10.46 3.78
C ARG A 329 0.43 -9.28 3.17
N ILE A 330 1.01 -8.08 3.13
CA ILE A 330 0.41 -6.93 2.43
C ILE A 330 0.36 -7.17 0.92
N GLY A 331 1.43 -7.70 0.31
CA GLY A 331 1.43 -8.02 -1.12
C GLY A 331 0.48 -9.16 -1.50
N GLU A 332 0.26 -10.11 -0.59
CA GLU A 332 -0.70 -11.22 -0.79
C GLU A 332 -2.15 -10.75 -0.94
N LEU A 333 -2.52 -9.60 -0.36
CA LEU A 333 -3.84 -9.00 -0.57
C LEU A 333 -4.19 -8.80 -2.05
N SER A 334 -3.18 -8.62 -2.90
CA SER A 334 -3.35 -8.41 -4.34
C SER A 334 -3.56 -9.69 -5.13
N LEU A 335 -3.05 -10.82 -4.64
CA LEU A 335 -3.07 -12.08 -5.37
C LEU A 335 -4.43 -12.78 -5.26
N GLY A 336 -5.07 -12.69 -4.09
CA GLY A 336 -6.25 -13.48 -3.76
C GLY A 336 -5.93 -14.97 -3.53
N ASP A 337 -6.93 -15.74 -3.09
CA ASP A 337 -6.73 -17.12 -2.63
C ASP A 337 -6.41 -18.11 -3.78
N ASP A 338 -6.86 -17.80 -5.01
CA ASP A 338 -6.77 -18.69 -6.18
C ASP A 338 -5.79 -18.19 -7.26
N PHE A 339 -4.75 -17.43 -6.87
CA PHE A 339 -3.80 -16.87 -7.82
C PHE A 339 -3.04 -17.97 -8.59
N GLY A 340 -3.37 -18.12 -9.88
CA GLY A 340 -2.75 -19.09 -10.78
C GLY A 340 -1.70 -18.53 -11.74
N GLY A 341 -1.32 -17.26 -11.58
CA GLY A 341 -0.38 -16.54 -12.44
C GLY A 341 1.09 -16.67 -12.02
N VAL A 342 1.95 -15.89 -12.68
CA VAL A 342 3.37 -15.75 -12.34
C VAL A 342 3.75 -14.28 -12.14
N LEU A 343 4.72 -14.03 -11.26
CA LEU A 343 5.34 -12.75 -11.00
C LEU A 343 6.81 -12.85 -11.40
N HIS A 344 7.14 -12.39 -12.61
CA HIS A 344 8.52 -12.46 -13.10
C HIS A 344 9.43 -11.47 -12.37
N TRP A 345 10.63 -11.93 -11.99
CA TRP A 345 11.70 -11.07 -11.47
C TRP A 345 12.16 -9.98 -12.46
N GLY A 346 12.05 -10.25 -13.76
CA GLY A 346 12.39 -9.31 -14.83
C GLY A 346 11.51 -8.06 -14.84
N LEU A 347 10.28 -8.17 -14.32
CA LEU A 347 9.37 -7.06 -14.08
C LEU A 347 9.75 -6.45 -12.74
N ILE A 348 10.35 -5.25 -12.79
CA ILE A 348 11.07 -4.67 -11.64
C ILE A 348 10.15 -4.48 -10.43
N ASP A 349 8.88 -4.18 -10.68
CA ASP A 349 7.91 -3.86 -9.64
C ASP A 349 7.44 -5.09 -8.86
N ASN A 350 7.72 -6.31 -9.35
CA ASN A 350 7.50 -7.55 -8.60
C ASN A 350 8.58 -7.81 -7.55
N ARG A 351 9.78 -7.23 -7.71
CA ARG A 351 10.94 -7.55 -6.88
C ARG A 351 10.73 -7.27 -5.40
N PRO A 352 10.09 -6.17 -4.97
CA PRO A 352 9.82 -5.93 -3.55
C PRO A 352 9.05 -7.08 -2.88
N PHE A 353 7.99 -7.58 -3.53
CA PHE A 353 7.21 -8.71 -3.02
C PHE A 353 8.03 -10.00 -2.98
N LEU A 354 8.75 -10.32 -4.07
CA LEU A 354 9.59 -11.51 -4.16
C LEU A 354 10.77 -11.48 -3.17
N ARG A 355 11.32 -10.30 -2.87
CA ARG A 355 12.32 -10.12 -1.80
C ARG A 355 11.73 -10.39 -0.43
N CYS A 356 10.55 -9.85 -0.11
CA CYS A 356 9.86 -10.16 1.15
C CYS A 356 9.59 -11.66 1.29
N MET A 357 9.05 -12.31 0.25
CA MET A 357 8.77 -13.75 0.27
C MET A 357 10.04 -14.59 0.49
N HIS A 358 11.09 -14.31 -0.29
CA HIS A 358 12.37 -15.02 -0.18
C HIS A 358 12.98 -14.87 1.21
N SER A 359 13.12 -13.63 1.68
CA SER A 359 13.77 -13.36 2.95
C SER A 359 12.94 -13.85 4.15
N TYR A 360 11.61 -13.89 4.03
CA TYR A 360 10.75 -14.55 5.02
C TYR A 360 11.03 -16.06 5.08
N GLY A 361 11.12 -16.73 3.93
CA GLY A 361 11.51 -18.15 3.86
C GLY A 361 12.90 -18.43 4.44
N LEU A 362 13.89 -17.58 4.13
CA LEU A 362 15.23 -17.67 4.74
C LEU A 362 15.18 -17.49 6.25
N CYS A 363 14.38 -16.55 6.76
CA CYS A 363 14.22 -16.37 8.20
C CYS A 363 13.53 -17.57 8.87
N LEU A 364 12.50 -18.14 8.26
CA LEU A 364 11.86 -19.37 8.76
C LEU A 364 12.87 -20.50 8.87
N TRP A 365 13.69 -20.70 7.84
CA TRP A 365 14.76 -21.69 7.87
C TRP A 365 15.78 -21.41 8.98
N ARG A 366 16.29 -20.17 9.09
CA ARG A 366 17.21 -19.75 10.17
C ARG A 366 16.66 -19.97 11.58
N LEU A 367 15.34 -19.92 11.73
CA LEU A 367 14.65 -20.12 13.00
C LEU A 367 14.22 -21.58 13.23
N GLY A 368 14.57 -22.49 12.31
CA GLY A 368 14.27 -23.93 12.40
C GLY A 368 12.82 -24.29 12.05
N HIS A 369 12.07 -23.39 11.41
CA HIS A 369 10.72 -23.63 10.91
C HIS A 369 10.78 -24.23 9.50
N PHE A 370 11.27 -25.47 9.40
CA PHE A 370 11.56 -26.13 8.12
C PHE A 370 10.32 -26.30 7.23
N ASP A 371 9.22 -26.84 7.78
CA ASP A 371 7.97 -27.07 7.02
C ASP A 371 7.41 -25.75 6.42
N ASP A 372 7.43 -24.67 7.21
CA ASP A 372 6.97 -23.35 6.76
C ASP A 372 7.92 -22.76 5.71
N ALA A 373 9.24 -22.93 5.87
CA ALA A 373 10.23 -22.47 4.92
C ALA A 373 10.09 -23.20 3.57
N GLU A 374 9.93 -24.53 3.59
CA GLU A 374 9.66 -25.33 2.40
C GLU A 374 8.41 -24.82 1.67
N PHE A 375 7.30 -24.64 2.39
CA PHE A 375 6.06 -24.13 1.80
C PHE A 375 6.25 -22.79 1.09
N ILE A 376 6.97 -21.86 1.71
CA ILE A 376 7.27 -20.55 1.12
C ILE A 376 8.16 -20.69 -0.12
N PHE A 377 9.17 -21.54 -0.06
CA PHE A 377 10.09 -21.81 -1.17
C PHE A 377 9.40 -22.47 -2.36
N GLU A 378 8.55 -23.48 -2.14
CA GLU A 378 7.74 -24.08 -3.19
C GLU A 378 6.85 -23.02 -3.84
N ARG A 379 6.13 -22.24 -3.04
CA ARG A 379 5.25 -21.19 -3.56
C ARG A 379 6.02 -20.16 -4.37
N MET A 380 7.23 -19.81 -3.96
CA MET A 380 8.08 -18.89 -4.68
C MET A 380 8.53 -19.45 -6.05
N LEU A 381 8.85 -20.74 -6.14
CA LEU A 381 9.15 -21.40 -7.42
C LEU A 381 7.91 -21.42 -8.34
N TRP A 382 6.72 -21.61 -7.79
CA TRP A 382 5.48 -21.52 -8.56
C TRP A 382 5.22 -20.10 -9.07
N LEU A 383 5.45 -19.07 -8.26
CA LEU A 383 5.23 -17.67 -8.61
C LEU A 383 6.30 -17.12 -9.55
N ASN A 384 7.57 -17.45 -9.34
CA ASN A 384 8.70 -17.02 -10.17
C ASN A 384 9.55 -18.23 -10.62
N PRO A 385 9.10 -18.98 -11.65
CA PRO A 385 9.75 -20.22 -12.09
C PRO A 385 11.19 -20.09 -12.56
N SER A 386 11.60 -18.89 -13.01
CA SER A 386 13.00 -18.63 -13.38
C SER A 386 13.94 -18.68 -12.18
N ASP A 387 13.39 -18.58 -10.97
CA ASP A 387 14.07 -18.66 -9.69
C ASP A 387 15.35 -17.82 -9.62
N ASN A 388 15.19 -16.53 -9.92
CA ASN A 388 16.30 -15.59 -9.95
C ASN A 388 16.99 -15.40 -8.60
N GLN A 389 16.33 -15.79 -7.50
CA GLN A 389 16.84 -15.69 -6.14
C GLN A 389 17.47 -17.00 -5.65
N GLY A 390 17.36 -18.08 -6.42
CA GLY A 390 18.11 -19.32 -6.20
C GLY A 390 17.52 -20.25 -5.15
N VAL A 391 16.23 -20.18 -4.88
CA VAL A 391 15.53 -21.04 -3.92
C VAL A 391 15.63 -22.52 -4.26
N ARG A 392 15.74 -22.87 -5.55
CA ARG A 392 15.92 -24.26 -6.00
C ARG A 392 17.18 -24.93 -5.45
N PHE A 393 18.18 -24.15 -5.07
CA PHE A 393 19.41 -24.64 -4.45
C PHE A 393 19.32 -24.74 -2.92
N LEU A 394 18.21 -24.27 -2.32
CA LEU A 394 17.98 -24.26 -0.87
C LEU A 394 16.96 -25.31 -0.44
N ILE A 395 15.99 -25.61 -1.31
CA ILE A 395 14.76 -26.29 -0.92
C ILE A 395 15.00 -27.72 -0.42
N ASP A 396 15.96 -28.44 -0.99
CA ASP A 396 16.27 -29.80 -0.57
C ASP A 396 16.97 -29.82 0.80
N ASP A 397 17.86 -28.86 1.09
CA ASP A 397 18.46 -28.69 2.43
C ASP A 397 17.38 -28.45 3.49
N VAL A 398 16.38 -27.61 3.18
CA VAL A 398 15.25 -27.35 4.07
C VAL A 398 14.41 -28.61 4.30
N ARG A 399 14.11 -29.37 3.23
CA ARG A 399 13.36 -30.63 3.30
C ARG A 399 14.06 -31.69 4.14
N GLU A 400 15.38 -31.73 4.06
CA GLU A 400 16.21 -32.65 4.83
C GLU A 400 16.40 -32.19 6.29
N GLY A 401 15.98 -30.97 6.61
CA GLY A 401 16.12 -30.39 7.95
C GLY A 401 17.55 -29.93 8.26
N THR A 402 18.35 -29.67 7.22
CA THR A 402 19.74 -29.19 7.36
C THR A 402 19.73 -27.79 7.98
N PRO A 403 20.36 -27.58 9.15
CA PRO A 403 20.40 -26.26 9.80
C PRO A 403 21.09 -25.21 8.91
N TRP A 404 20.62 -23.96 9.00
CA TRP A 404 21.16 -22.83 8.23
C TRP A 404 22.68 -22.69 8.37
N GLU A 405 23.20 -22.86 9.59
CA GLU A 405 24.61 -22.65 9.90
C GLU A 405 25.53 -23.64 9.19
N GLU A 406 25.07 -24.85 8.88
CA GLU A 406 25.90 -25.87 8.23
C GLU A 406 26.21 -25.51 6.77
N ARG A 407 25.41 -24.63 6.17
CA ARG A 407 25.57 -24.15 4.79
C ARG A 407 26.44 -22.90 4.67
N GLU A 408 26.60 -22.10 5.73
CA GLU A 408 27.53 -20.96 5.70
C GLU A 408 29.02 -21.41 5.65
N PHE A 409 29.29 -22.71 5.82
CA PHE A 409 30.64 -23.30 5.83
C PHE A 409 31.00 -24.13 4.59
N GLU A 410 30.16 -24.16 3.56
CA GLU A 410 30.45 -24.71 2.23
C GLU A 410 30.51 -23.60 1.17
#